data_AF-A0A9D9GVK7-F1
#
_entry.id   AF-A0A9D9GVK7-F1
#
_cell.length_a   1.000
_cell.length_b   1.000
_cell.length_c   1.000
_cell.angle_alpha   90.00
_cell.angle_beta   90.00
_cell.angle_gamma   90.00
#
_symmetry.space_group_name_H-M   'P 1'
#
loop_
_entity.id
_entity.type
_entity.pdbx_description
1 polymer ?
#
loop_
_entity_poly.entity_id
_entity_poly.type
_entity_poly.pdbx_seq_one_letter_code
_entity_poly.pdbx_strand_id
1 'polypeptide(L)'
;MPMIQTTSFKIAQYILMFLVAALCVGIIVWVISAQNTQNTLNATSDNVIRVNNNTSPCIQNVNNKIAQMWAYNSDAIPEKYLAIANEYPNEKITTKIDGTCNNTKFTCRPGQMRRDCDPCAAGTARQIAMDQHITDTIAQECK
;
A
#
# COMPACT_ATOMS: atom_id res chain seq x y z
N MET A 1 55.49 39.75 -17.56
CA MET A 1 54.98 38.40 -17.85
C MET A 1 53.57 38.28 -17.29
N PRO A 2 52.51 38.35 -18.13
CA PRO A 2 51.18 37.90 -17.75
C PRO A 2 50.91 36.51 -18.34
N MET A 3 50.44 35.60 -17.48
CA MET A 3 50.04 34.23 -17.82
C MET A 3 48.85 34.22 -18.78
N ILE A 4 48.97 33.46 -19.87
CA ILE A 4 47.88 33.08 -20.76
C ILE A 4 47.03 32.06 -20.00
N GLN A 5 45.94 32.53 -19.39
CA GLN A 5 44.96 31.67 -18.73
C GLN A 5 44.11 31.00 -19.82
N THR A 6 44.30 29.70 -19.97
CA THR A 6 43.75 28.88 -21.04
C THR A 6 42.22 28.78 -20.97
N THR A 7 41.58 28.96 -22.12
CA THR A 7 40.13 28.91 -22.38
C THR A 7 39.45 27.57 -22.05
N SER A 8 40.23 26.56 -21.63
CA SER A 8 39.78 25.20 -21.32
C SER A 8 39.04 25.07 -19.99
N PHE A 9 39.29 25.94 -19.00
CA PHE A 9 38.65 25.83 -17.68
C PHE A 9 37.17 26.28 -17.69
N LYS A 10 36.83 27.26 -18.53
CA LYS A 10 35.44 27.76 -18.66
C LYS A 10 34.51 26.71 -19.28
N ILE A 11 34.98 25.98 -20.29
CA ILE A 11 34.18 24.95 -20.98
C ILE A 11 33.88 23.78 -20.03
N ALA A 12 34.87 23.35 -19.25
CA ALA A 12 34.68 22.31 -18.25
C ALA A 12 33.64 22.71 -17.18
N GLN A 13 33.64 23.99 -16.77
CA GLN A 13 32.65 24.51 -15.82
C GLN A 13 31.23 24.54 -16.40
N TYR A 14 31.06 24.89 -17.68
CA TYR A 14 29.76 24.84 -18.35
C TYR A 14 29.22 23.40 -18.48
N ILE A 15 30.07 22.44 -18.84
CA ILE A 15 29.67 21.03 -18.94
C ILE A 15 29.24 20.50 -17.55
N LEU A 16 29.98 20.86 -16.50
CA LEU A 16 29.68 20.42 -15.15
C LEU A 16 28.37 21.04 -14.62
N MET A 17 28.08 22.31 -14.92
CA MET A 17 26.79 22.92 -14.60
C MET A 17 25.62 22.25 -15.35
N PHE A 18 25.80 21.89 -16.62
CA PHE A 18 24.77 21.19 -17.39
C PHE A 18 24.46 19.80 -16.81
N LEU A 19 25.49 19.05 -16.38
CA LEU A 19 25.30 17.74 -15.76
C LEU A 19 24.58 17.84 -14.42
N VAL A 20 24.93 18.83 -13.59
CA VAL A 20 24.24 19.06 -12.30
C VAL A 20 22.79 19.49 -12.52
N ALA A 21 22.53 20.37 -13.48
CA ALA A 21 21.17 20.78 -13.83
C ALA A 21 20.32 19.61 -14.33
N ALA A 22 20.89 18.74 -15.19
CA ALA A 22 20.21 17.55 -15.68
C ALA A 22 19.90 16.55 -14.56
N LEU A 23 20.81 16.37 -13.60
CA LEU A 23 20.59 15.55 -12.41
C LEU A 23 19.47 16.10 -11.53
N CYS A 24 19.47 17.41 -11.27
CA CYS A 24 18.41 18.05 -10.47
C CYS A 24 17.03 17.92 -11.12
N VAL A 25 16.94 18.14 -12.45
CA VAL A 25 15.67 17.97 -13.19
C VAL A 25 15.23 16.50 -13.18
N GLY A 26 16.16 15.56 -13.36
CA GLY A 26 15.88 14.13 -13.31
C GLY A 26 15.29 13.68 -11.97
N ILE A 27 15.83 14.17 -10.84
CA ILE A 27 15.32 13.86 -9.49
C ILE A 27 13.91 14.41 -9.31
N ILE A 28 13.64 15.64 -9.73
CA ILE A 28 12.31 16.27 -9.61
C ILE A 28 11.26 15.49 -10.41
N VAL A 29 11.58 15.10 -11.65
CA VAL A 29 10.68 14.29 -12.50
C VAL A 29 10.43 12.91 -11.88
N TRP A 30 11.46 12.28 -11.32
CA TRP A 30 11.31 10.97 -10.65
C TRP A 30 10.38 11.06 -9.44
N VAL A 31 10.55 12.07 -8.58
CA VAL A 31 9.69 12.29 -7.40
C VAL A 31 8.22 12.50 -7.80
N ILE A 32 7.96 13.30 -8.84
CA ILE A 32 6.59 13.53 -9.35
C ILE A 32 5.99 12.24 -9.93
N SER A 33 6.78 11.46 -10.68
CA SER A 33 6.31 10.19 -11.24
C SER A 33 6.03 9.13 -10.16
N ALA A 34 6.82 9.10 -9.10
CA ALA A 34 6.63 8.19 -7.97
C ALA A 34 5.36 8.53 -7.17
N GLN A 35 5.05 9.82 -7.00
CA GLN A 35 3.81 10.26 -6.36
C GLN A 35 2.56 9.91 -7.19
N ASN A 36 2.62 10.03 -8.51
CA ASN A 36 1.50 9.64 -9.39
C ASN A 36 1.23 8.13 -9.39
N THR A 37 2.26 7.31 -9.16
CA THR A 37 2.10 5.85 -9.05
C THR A 37 1.39 5.46 -7.75
N GLN A 38 1.50 6.24 -6.68
CA GLN A 38 0.75 6.00 -5.44
C GLN A 38 -0.74 6.35 -5.57
N ASN A 39 -1.10 7.32 -6.43
CA ASN A 39 -2.50 7.72 -6.61
C ASN A 39 -3.33 6.77 -7.49
N THR A 40 -2.69 5.92 -8.31
CA THR A 40 -3.39 4.98 -9.21
C THR A 40 -3.69 3.62 -8.56
N LEU A 41 -3.24 3.36 -7.33
CA LEU A 41 -3.64 2.19 -6.54
C LEU A 41 -4.94 2.42 -5.71
N ASN A 42 -5.57 3.59 -5.81
CA ASN A 42 -6.83 3.89 -5.12
C ASN A 42 -8.09 3.60 -5.95
N ALA A 43 -7.96 3.00 -7.13
CA ALA A 43 -9.11 2.58 -7.92
C ALA A 43 -9.48 1.13 -7.59
N THR A 44 -10.67 0.95 -7.03
CA THR A 44 -11.35 -0.30 -6.61
C THR A 44 -11.05 -0.86 -5.22
N SER A 45 -11.32 -0.03 -4.20
CA SER A 45 -11.84 -0.51 -2.91
C SER A 45 -13.21 0.14 -2.68
N ASP A 46 -14.15 -0.11 -3.58
CA ASP A 46 -15.56 0.15 -3.27
C ASP A 46 -15.98 -0.83 -2.16
N ASN A 47 -16.33 -0.24 -1.01
CA ASN A 47 -16.95 -0.84 0.19
C ASN A 47 -16.06 -1.18 1.39
N VAL A 48 -14.83 -0.65 1.49
CA VAL A 48 -14.19 -0.50 2.81
C VAL A 48 -14.13 0.97 3.12
N ILE A 49 -15.02 1.43 4.00
CA ILE A 49 -14.95 2.76 4.60
C ILE A 49 -13.61 2.81 5.34
N ARG A 50 -12.57 3.36 4.71
CA ARG A 50 -11.36 3.76 5.43
C ARG A 50 -11.78 4.85 6.40
N VAL A 51 -12.09 4.46 7.63
CA VAL A 51 -12.41 5.39 8.71
C VAL A 51 -11.17 6.26 8.90
N ASN A 52 -11.30 7.54 8.56
CA ASN A 52 -10.23 8.52 8.72
C ASN A 52 -9.88 8.59 10.22
N ASN A 53 -8.68 8.13 10.57
CA ASN A 53 -8.24 7.78 11.93
C ASN A 53 -8.10 8.96 12.92
N ASN A 54 -8.64 10.14 12.57
CA ASN A 54 -8.32 11.43 13.19
C ASN A 54 -9.50 12.19 13.82
N THR A 55 -10.73 11.64 13.82
CA THR A 55 -11.92 12.44 14.20
C THR A 55 -12.59 12.09 15.52
N SER A 56 -12.34 10.93 16.15
CA SER A 56 -12.85 10.68 17.51
C SER A 56 -11.92 9.79 18.36
N PRO A 57 -11.74 10.11 19.66
CA PRO A 57 -10.94 9.28 20.58
C PRO A 57 -11.55 7.87 20.77
N CYS A 58 -12.86 7.72 20.57
CA CYS A 58 -13.51 6.41 20.61
C CYS A 58 -13.04 5.51 19.45
N ILE A 59 -13.02 6.04 18.21
CA ILE A 59 -12.57 5.29 17.03
C ILE A 59 -11.12 4.84 17.19
N GLN A 60 -10.24 5.72 17.68
CA GLN A 60 -8.84 5.37 17.92
C GLN A 60 -8.70 4.25 18.97
N ASN A 61 -9.49 4.30 20.04
CA ASN A 61 -9.48 3.26 21.06
C ASN A 61 -9.94 1.91 20.50
N VAL A 62 -11.03 1.90 19.73
CA VAL A 62 -11.54 0.68 19.06
C VAL A 62 -10.48 0.10 18.10
N ASN A 63 -9.86 0.95 17.28
CA ASN A 63 -8.79 0.53 16.36
C ASN A 63 -7.63 -0.12 17.11
N ASN A 64 -7.15 0.51 18.18
CA ASN A 64 -6.05 -0.03 18.98
C ASN A 64 -6.41 -1.33 19.69
N LYS A 65 -7.61 -1.40 20.28
CA LYS A 65 -8.13 -2.60 20.97
C LYS A 65 -8.21 -3.78 20.01
N ILE A 66 -8.79 -3.58 18.82
CA ILE A 66 -8.94 -4.65 17.83
C ILE A 66 -7.59 -5.01 17.24
N ALA A 67 -6.72 -4.04 16.91
CA ALA A 67 -5.37 -4.33 16.43
C ALA A 67 -4.57 -5.19 17.42
N GLN A 68 -4.62 -4.86 18.71
CA GLN A 68 -3.99 -5.65 19.76
C GLN A 68 -4.60 -7.04 19.88
N MET A 69 -5.93 -7.17 19.79
CA MET A 69 -6.61 -8.46 19.81
C MET A 69 -6.15 -9.35 18.66
N TRP A 70 -6.13 -8.84 17.43
CA TRP A 70 -5.65 -9.60 16.28
C TRP A 70 -4.15 -9.94 16.38
N ALA A 71 -3.33 -9.06 16.95
CA ALA A 71 -1.89 -9.28 17.05
C ALA A 71 -1.50 -10.30 18.14
N TYR A 72 -2.19 -10.30 19.28
CA TYR A 72 -1.75 -11.02 20.48
C TYR A 72 -2.77 -11.99 21.07
N ASN A 73 -4.06 -11.83 20.79
CA ASN A 73 -5.14 -12.63 21.37
C ASN A 73 -6.06 -13.19 20.27
N SER A 74 -5.52 -14.05 19.40
CA SER A 74 -6.26 -14.64 18.29
C SER A 74 -7.52 -15.40 18.72
N ASP A 75 -7.49 -16.01 19.90
CA ASP A 75 -8.61 -16.81 20.43
C ASP A 75 -9.80 -15.95 20.89
N ALA A 76 -9.58 -14.65 21.10
CA ALA A 76 -10.63 -13.70 21.45
C ALA A 76 -11.32 -13.11 20.21
N ILE A 77 -10.84 -13.42 18.99
CA ILE A 77 -11.45 -12.92 17.75
C ILE A 77 -12.78 -13.66 17.53
N PRO A 78 -13.91 -12.94 17.37
CA PRO A 78 -15.19 -13.57 17.08
C PRO A 78 -15.17 -14.40 15.80
N GLU A 79 -15.83 -15.57 15.83
CA GLU A 79 -15.86 -16.55 14.74
C GLU A 79 -16.30 -15.94 13.39
N LYS A 80 -17.24 -14.98 13.42
CA LYS A 80 -17.69 -14.23 12.23
C LYS A 80 -16.51 -13.64 11.45
N TYR A 81 -15.54 -13.03 12.12
CA TYR A 81 -14.41 -12.38 11.44
C TYR A 81 -13.34 -13.38 11.03
N LEU A 82 -13.19 -14.48 11.78
CA LEU A 82 -12.35 -15.60 11.35
C LEU A 82 -12.89 -16.25 10.08
N ALA A 83 -14.21 -16.38 9.94
CA ALA A 83 -14.85 -16.88 8.72
C ALA A 83 -14.53 -15.99 7.52
N ILE A 84 -14.62 -14.66 7.67
CA ILE A 84 -14.25 -13.69 6.62
C ILE A 84 -12.77 -13.84 6.22
N ALA A 85 -11.88 -13.97 7.20
CA ALA A 85 -10.44 -14.15 6.95
C ALA A 85 -10.14 -15.49 6.24
N ASN A 86 -11.01 -16.49 6.38
CA ASN A 86 -10.88 -17.79 5.72
C ASN A 86 -11.56 -17.84 4.36
N GLU A 87 -12.61 -17.04 4.11
CA GLU A 87 -13.35 -17.08 2.85
C GLU A 87 -12.54 -16.53 1.69
N TYR A 88 -11.99 -15.32 1.82
CA TYR A 88 -11.23 -14.64 0.76
C TYR A 88 -10.07 -15.48 0.16
N PRO A 89 -9.17 -16.10 0.94
CA PRO A 89 -8.08 -16.88 0.36
C PRO A 89 -8.58 -18.20 -0.24
N ASN A 90 -9.72 -18.72 0.22
CA ASN A 90 -10.30 -19.97 -0.27
C ASN A 90 -11.36 -19.74 -1.36
N GLU A 91 -11.51 -18.52 -1.87
CA GLU A 91 -12.44 -18.26 -2.96
C GLU A 91 -11.88 -18.79 -4.29
N LYS A 92 -12.79 -19.28 -5.15
CA LYS A 92 -12.45 -19.61 -6.52
C LYS A 92 -12.48 -18.35 -7.37
N ILE A 93 -11.36 -18.10 -8.03
CA ILE A 93 -11.21 -16.98 -8.93
C ILE A 93 -12.12 -17.17 -10.15
N THR A 94 -12.97 -16.18 -10.44
CA THR A 94 -13.93 -16.25 -11.56
C THR A 94 -13.38 -15.65 -12.85
N THR A 95 -12.47 -14.68 -12.72
CA THR A 95 -11.85 -13.95 -13.83
C THR A 95 -10.34 -13.89 -13.63
N LYS A 96 -9.57 -13.66 -14.70
CA LYS A 96 -8.12 -13.53 -14.57
C LYS A 96 -7.79 -12.31 -13.70
N ILE A 97 -6.95 -12.50 -12.68
CA ILE A 97 -6.44 -11.42 -11.82
C ILE A 97 -4.93 -11.36 -11.99
N ASP A 98 -4.41 -10.17 -12.30
CA ASP A 98 -2.98 -9.88 -12.29
C ASP A 98 -2.69 -8.91 -11.15
N GLY A 99 -1.64 -9.14 -10.37
CA GLY A 99 -1.34 -8.34 -9.19
C GLY A 99 0.14 -8.32 -8.84
N THR A 100 0.49 -7.57 -7.80
CA THR A 100 1.84 -7.55 -7.23
C THR A 100 1.74 -7.50 -5.72
N CYS A 101 2.46 -8.38 -5.05
CA CYS A 101 2.51 -8.50 -3.59
C CYS A 101 3.99 -8.53 -3.17
N ASN A 102 4.43 -7.60 -2.31
CA ASN A 102 5.83 -7.50 -1.89
C ASN A 102 6.83 -7.59 -3.06
N ASN A 103 6.59 -6.81 -4.11
CA ASN A 103 7.34 -6.78 -5.37
C ASN A 103 7.34 -8.09 -6.20
N THR A 104 6.56 -9.08 -5.79
CA THR A 104 6.35 -10.33 -6.53
C THR A 104 5.10 -10.20 -7.38
N LYS A 105 5.25 -10.27 -8.71
CA LYS A 105 4.12 -10.30 -9.64
C LYS A 105 3.44 -11.66 -9.58
N PHE A 106 2.12 -11.67 -9.63
CA PHE A 106 1.34 -12.90 -9.67
C PHE A 106 0.18 -12.78 -10.66
N THR A 107 -0.27 -13.95 -11.13
CA THR A 107 -1.43 -14.09 -12.00
C THR A 107 -2.29 -15.24 -11.50
N CYS A 108 -3.53 -14.95 -11.16
CA CYS A 108 -4.55 -15.94 -10.86
C CYS A 108 -5.43 -16.18 -12.09
N ARG A 109 -5.63 -17.44 -12.45
CA ARG A 109 -6.52 -17.83 -13.55
C ARG A 109 -7.91 -18.20 -13.03
N PRO A 110 -8.96 -18.07 -13.88
CA PRO A 110 -10.28 -18.58 -13.55
C PRO A 110 -10.22 -20.06 -13.13
N GLY A 111 -10.97 -20.41 -12.08
CA GLY A 111 -11.07 -21.74 -11.50
C GLY A 111 -9.99 -22.10 -10.48
N GLN A 112 -8.92 -21.31 -10.34
CA GLN A 112 -7.92 -21.50 -9.29
C GLN A 112 -8.42 -20.97 -7.95
N MET A 113 -7.92 -21.55 -6.84
CA MET A 113 -8.13 -21.00 -5.50
C MET A 113 -7.21 -19.80 -5.32
N ARG A 114 -7.72 -18.71 -4.75
CA ARG A 114 -6.93 -17.47 -4.59
C ARG A 114 -5.62 -17.70 -3.84
N ARG A 115 -5.62 -18.45 -2.73
CA ARG A 115 -4.42 -18.73 -1.92
C ARG A 115 -3.28 -19.40 -2.70
N ASP A 116 -3.61 -20.12 -3.77
CA ASP A 116 -2.61 -20.89 -4.53
C ASP A 116 -1.89 -20.01 -5.56
N CYS A 117 -2.42 -18.82 -5.87
CA CYS A 117 -1.89 -17.92 -6.89
C CYS A 117 -1.55 -16.52 -6.38
N ASP A 118 -2.25 -16.02 -5.36
CA ASP A 118 -2.01 -14.72 -4.72
C ASP A 118 -1.22 -14.90 -3.42
N PRO A 119 0.08 -14.56 -3.38
CA PRO A 119 0.93 -14.75 -2.22
C PRO A 119 0.57 -13.83 -1.03
N CYS A 120 -0.23 -12.78 -1.26
CA CYS A 120 -0.74 -11.91 -0.19
C CYS A 120 -2.15 -12.31 0.27
N ALA A 121 -2.79 -13.32 -0.33
CA ALA A 121 -4.21 -13.62 -0.12
C ALA A 121 -4.59 -13.72 1.37
N ALA A 122 -3.81 -14.45 2.17
CA ALA A 122 -4.06 -14.59 3.59
C ALA A 122 -3.89 -13.28 4.38
N GLY A 123 -2.90 -12.46 4.00
CA GLY A 123 -2.66 -11.15 4.61
C GLY A 123 -3.79 -10.17 4.30
N THR A 124 -4.20 -10.11 3.03
CA THR A 124 -5.33 -9.30 2.57
C THR A 124 -6.63 -9.73 3.25
N ALA A 125 -6.88 -11.04 3.37
CA ALA A 125 -8.06 -11.57 4.05
C ALA A 125 -8.13 -11.16 5.52
N ARG A 126 -7.00 -11.27 6.23
CA ARG A 126 -6.87 -10.83 7.61
C ARG A 126 -7.15 -9.34 7.77
N GLN A 127 -6.64 -8.52 6.86
CA GLN A 127 -6.89 -7.09 6.87
C GLN A 127 -8.37 -6.77 6.66
N ILE A 128 -9.01 -7.37 5.65
CA ILE A 128 -10.45 -7.21 5.39
C ILE A 128 -11.28 -7.59 6.62
N ALA A 129 -10.97 -8.74 7.24
CA ALA A 129 -11.67 -9.20 8.43
C ALA A 129 -11.48 -8.26 9.63
N MET A 130 -10.28 -7.73 9.81
CA MET A 130 -9.97 -6.76 10.87
C MET A 130 -10.67 -5.42 10.64
N ASP A 131 -10.70 -4.92 9.41
CA ASP A 131 -11.39 -3.68 9.05
C ASP A 131 -12.90 -3.81 9.23
N GLN A 132 -13.48 -4.97 8.91
CA GLN A 132 -14.89 -5.26 9.19
C GLN A 132 -15.17 -5.30 10.69
N HIS A 133 -14.30 -5.94 11.47
CA HIS A 133 -14.42 -5.98 12.93
C HIS A 133 -14.40 -4.57 13.53
N ILE A 134 -13.45 -3.74 13.08
CA ILE A 134 -13.35 -2.34 13.47
C ILE A 134 -14.65 -1.59 13.17
N THR A 135 -15.15 -1.71 11.95
CA THR A 135 -16.34 -0.97 11.50
C THR A 135 -17.57 -1.36 12.32
N ASP A 136 -17.78 -2.66 12.52
CA ASP A 136 -18.90 -3.19 13.31
C ASP A 136 -18.82 -2.73 14.78
N THR A 137 -17.62 -2.75 15.38
CA THR A 137 -17.43 -2.31 16.77
C THR A 137 -17.56 -0.80 16.94
N ILE A 138 -17.07 0.02 15.99
CA ILE A 138 -17.30 1.47 15.99
C ILE A 138 -18.79 1.76 15.96
N ALA A 139 -19.55 1.08 15.10
CA ALA A 139 -21.00 1.25 15.00
C ALA A 139 -21.74 0.85 16.29
N GLN A 140 -21.15 0.00 17.13
CA GLN A 140 -21.71 -0.43 18.42
C GLN A 140 -21.29 0.47 19.59
N GLU A 141 -20.00 0.77 19.71
CA GLU A 141 -19.39 1.43 20.87
C GLU A 141 -19.29 2.95 20.74
N CYS A 142 -19.21 3.51 19.53
CA CYS A 142 -18.93 4.93 19.30
C CYS A 142 -20.14 5.76 18.81
N LYS A 143 -21.35 5.39 19.25
CA LYS A 143 -22.60 6.12 18.93
C LYS A 143 -22.70 7.45 19.66
#